data_AF-A0A5B7C269-F1
#
_entry.id   AF-A0A5B7C269-F1
#
_cell.length_a   1.000
_cell.length_b   1.000
_cell.length_c   1.000
_cell.angle_alpha   90.00
_cell.angle_beta   90.00
_cell.angle_gamma   90.00
#
_symmetry.space_group_name_H-M   'P 1'
#
loop_
_entity.id
_entity.type
_entity.pdbx_description
1 polymer ?
#
loop_
_entity_poly.entity_id
_entity_poly.type
_entity_poly.pdbx_seq_one_letter_code
_entity_poly.pdbx_strand_id
1 'polypeptide(L)'
;KNERGLKILQRIGIGMVFTIATMVVAALVERKRLMMGSSSMSVFWLAPQFIIIGVGDGFTLVGLQEYFYDQVPDSMRSLGIAFYLSVMGAANFLSSLLITIVDHVTEKNGQSWFGKDLNSSRLDNFYWLIAAITAVNLCVYVCLARQYSYKNVQGRAVVVHSDCYEGDGIGAIA
;
A
#
# COMPACT_ATOMS: atom_id res chain seq x y z
N LYS A 1 26.64 6.29 -7.09
CA LYS A 1 25.97 4.97 -6.94
C LYS A 1 24.71 5.15 -6.07
N ASN A 2 23.61 5.68 -6.63
CA ASN A 2 22.35 5.92 -5.87
C ASN A 2 21.07 5.74 -6.72
N GLU A 3 21.18 5.19 -7.93
CA GLU A 3 20.06 5.11 -8.88
C GLU A 3 19.06 4.00 -8.53
N ARG A 4 19.48 2.96 -7.80
CA ARG A 4 18.64 1.81 -7.47
C ARG A 4 17.57 2.15 -6.43
N GLY A 5 17.94 2.89 -5.38
CA GLY A 5 16.99 3.37 -4.37
C GLY A 5 16.02 4.42 -4.91
N LEU A 6 16.44 5.21 -5.90
CA LEU A 6 15.55 6.17 -6.55
C LEU A 6 14.48 5.45 -7.40
N LYS A 7 14.86 4.37 -8.12
CA LYS A 7 13.93 3.56 -8.91
C LYS A 7 12.93 2.78 -8.06
N ILE A 8 13.32 2.28 -6.88
CA ILE A 8 12.39 1.54 -5.99
C ILE A 8 11.31 2.46 -5.43
N LEU A 9 11.69 3.66 -4.97
CA LEU A 9 10.75 4.67 -4.47
C LEU A 9 9.77 5.12 -5.55
N GLN A 10 10.26 5.33 -6.77
CA GLN A 10 9.40 5.71 -7.90
C GLN A 10 8.36 4.64 -8.22
N ARG A 11 8.73 3.35 -8.19
CA ARG A 11 7.81 2.24 -8.45
C ARG A 11 6.72 2.12 -7.39
N ILE A 12 7.08 2.30 -6.12
CA ILE A 12 6.12 2.33 -5.00
C ILE A 12 5.16 3.51 -5.15
N GLY A 13 5.68 4.69 -5.51
CA GLY A 13 4.87 5.88 -5.81
C GLY A 13 3.84 5.67 -6.92
N ILE A 14 4.24 5.01 -8.01
CA ILE A 14 3.35 4.66 -9.13
C ILE A 14 2.22 3.73 -8.64
N GLY A 15 2.54 2.73 -7.82
CA GLY A 15 1.54 1.82 -7.23
C GLY A 15 0.47 2.56 -6.43
N MET A 16 0.88 3.51 -5.58
CA MET A 16 -0.07 4.33 -4.79
C MET A 16 -0.98 5.19 -5.68
N VAL A 17 -0.48 5.73 -6.78
CA VAL A 17 -1.31 6.49 -7.75
C VAL A 17 -2.34 5.58 -8.40
N PHE A 18 -1.97 4.36 -8.78
CA PHE A 18 -2.92 3.37 -9.30
C PHE A 18 -3.98 2.96 -8.27
N THR A 19 -3.62 2.86 -6.98
CA THR A 19 -4.58 2.61 -5.90
C THR A 19 -5.60 3.75 -5.80
N ILE A 20 -5.16 5.01 -5.82
CA ILE A 20 -6.06 6.17 -5.79
C ILE A 20 -6.97 6.18 -7.02
N ALA A 21 -6.40 5.95 -8.21
CA ALA A 21 -7.18 5.89 -9.46
C ALA A 21 -8.26 4.80 -9.42
N THR A 22 -7.92 3.61 -8.89
CA THR A 22 -8.88 2.51 -8.69
C THR A 22 -10.03 2.95 -7.79
N MET A 23 -9.74 3.60 -6.66
CA MET A 23 -10.79 4.06 -5.72
C MET A 23 -11.68 5.15 -6.30
N VAL A 24 -11.11 6.06 -7.11
CA VAL A 24 -11.89 7.07 -7.84
C VAL A 24 -12.81 6.41 -8.87
N VAL A 25 -12.31 5.44 -9.63
CA VAL A 25 -13.13 4.68 -10.60
C VAL A 25 -14.25 3.93 -9.89
N ALA A 26 -13.97 3.28 -8.75
CA ALA A 26 -14.98 2.60 -7.96
C ALA A 26 -16.08 3.56 -7.46
N ALA A 27 -15.70 4.75 -6.98
CA ALA A 27 -16.66 5.78 -6.58
C ALA A 27 -17.54 6.26 -7.75
N LEU A 28 -16.96 6.40 -8.95
CA LEU A 28 -17.71 6.81 -10.15
C LEU A 28 -18.67 5.72 -10.64
N VAL A 29 -18.24 4.46 -10.64
CA VAL A 29 -19.08 3.31 -10.99
C VAL A 29 -20.26 3.22 -10.03
N GLU A 30 -20.02 3.40 -8.73
CA GLU A 30 -21.08 3.36 -7.72
C GLU A 30 -22.07 4.52 -7.86
N ARG A 31 -21.59 5.74 -8.16
CA ARG A 31 -22.48 6.87 -8.48
C ARG A 31 -23.35 6.60 -9.71
N LYS A 32 -22.76 6.01 -10.76
CA LYS A 32 -23.52 5.58 -11.95
C LYS A 32 -24.58 4.54 -11.57
N ARG A 33 -24.28 3.59 -10.68
CA ARG A 33 -25.24 2.57 -10.20
C ARG A 33 -26.42 3.21 -9.48
N LEU A 34 -26.15 4.15 -8.57
CA LEU A 34 -27.18 4.88 -7.83
C LEU A 34 -28.06 5.74 -8.75
N MET A 35 -27.50 6.32 -9.82
CA MET A 35 -28.26 7.14 -10.78
C MET A 35 -29.15 6.32 -11.73
N MET A 36 -28.69 5.15 -12.17
CA MET A 36 -29.38 4.35 -13.21
C MET A 36 -30.33 3.30 -12.65
N GLY A 37 -30.29 3.06 -11.33
CA GLY A 37 -31.06 2.03 -10.65
C GLY A 37 -30.45 0.64 -10.84
N SER A 38 -30.38 -0.14 -9.76
CA SER A 38 -29.70 -1.44 -9.72
C SER A 38 -30.25 -2.49 -10.72
N SER A 39 -31.44 -2.28 -11.27
CA SER A 39 -32.14 -3.24 -12.14
C SER A 39 -31.69 -3.22 -13.60
N SER A 40 -30.81 -2.29 -14.01
CA SER A 40 -30.33 -2.17 -15.40
C SER A 40 -28.80 -2.16 -15.53
N MET A 41 -28.07 -2.48 -14.46
CA MET A 41 -26.61 -2.50 -14.47
C MET A 41 -26.03 -3.90 -14.68
N SER A 42 -25.24 -4.06 -15.73
CA SER A 42 -24.43 -5.25 -15.96
C SER A 42 -23.22 -5.28 -15.02
N VAL A 43 -22.84 -6.47 -14.54
CA VAL A 43 -21.64 -6.75 -13.72
C VAL A 43 -20.35 -6.28 -14.42
N PHE A 44 -20.38 -6.13 -15.75
CA PHE A 44 -19.26 -5.62 -16.55
C PHE A 44 -18.77 -4.22 -16.14
N TRP A 45 -19.59 -3.42 -15.43
CA TRP A 45 -19.19 -2.12 -14.92
C TRP A 45 -18.17 -2.17 -13.77
N LEU A 46 -17.98 -3.33 -13.13
CA LEU A 46 -16.87 -3.54 -12.19
C LEU A 46 -15.55 -3.90 -12.90
N ALA A 47 -15.58 -4.24 -14.19
CA ALA A 47 -14.36 -4.61 -14.92
C ALA A 47 -13.27 -3.51 -14.90
N PRO A 48 -13.58 -2.21 -15.08
CA PRO A 48 -12.56 -1.16 -15.12
C PRO A 48 -11.72 -1.08 -13.83
N GLN A 49 -12.35 -1.12 -12.66
CA GLN A 49 -11.64 -1.08 -11.36
C GLN A 49 -10.77 -2.34 -11.16
N PHE A 50 -11.25 -3.52 -11.56
CA PHE A 50 -10.49 -4.77 -11.42
C PHE A 50 -9.32 -4.89 -12.41
N ILE A 51 -9.45 -4.33 -13.61
CA ILE A 51 -8.36 -4.29 -14.58
C ILE A 51 -7.24 -3.36 -14.08
N ILE A 52 -7.58 -2.18 -13.58
CA ILE A 52 -6.59 -1.20 -13.12
C ILE A 52 -5.79 -1.75 -11.92
N ILE A 53 -6.47 -2.34 -10.93
CA ILE A 53 -5.78 -2.93 -9.78
C ILE A 53 -4.95 -4.15 -10.19
N GLY A 54 -5.46 -5.01 -11.08
CA GLY A 54 -4.74 -6.19 -11.55
C GLY A 54 -3.46 -5.85 -12.33
N VAL A 55 -3.51 -4.80 -13.17
CA VAL A 55 -2.31 -4.31 -13.86
C VAL A 55 -1.31 -3.72 -12.85
N GLY A 56 -1.80 -2.93 -11.88
CA GLY A 56 -0.96 -2.36 -10.81
C GLY A 56 -0.25 -3.43 -9.98
N ASP A 57 -0.98 -4.47 -9.57
CA ASP A 57 -0.45 -5.59 -8.79
C ASP A 57 0.53 -6.42 -9.60
N GLY A 58 0.24 -6.69 -10.87
CA GLY A 58 1.16 -7.40 -11.77
C GLY A 58 2.51 -6.70 -11.91
N PHE A 59 2.51 -5.39 -12.13
CA PHE A 59 3.75 -4.61 -12.18
C PHE A 59 4.47 -4.55 -10.83
N THR A 60 3.74 -4.57 -9.72
CA THR A 60 4.34 -4.55 -8.37
C THR A 60 4.97 -5.90 -8.03
N LEU A 61 4.29 -7.01 -8.34
CA LEU A 61 4.75 -8.39 -8.13
C LEU A 61 6.03 -8.68 -8.91
N VAL A 62 6.07 -8.35 -10.21
CA VAL A 62 7.27 -8.55 -11.05
C VAL A 62 8.47 -7.81 -10.46
N GLY A 63 8.25 -6.64 -9.87
CA GLY A 63 9.32 -5.84 -9.26
C GLY A 63 9.80 -6.32 -7.92
N LEU A 64 8.85 -6.77 -7.10
CA LEU A 64 9.16 -7.36 -5.82
C LEU A 64 9.94 -8.66 -6.02
N GLN A 65 9.53 -9.47 -7.00
CA GLN A 65 10.17 -10.73 -7.32
C GLN A 65 11.63 -10.54 -7.74
N GLU A 66 11.90 -9.65 -8.69
CA GLU A 66 13.26 -9.33 -9.15
C GLU A 66 14.16 -8.82 -8.00
N TYR A 67 13.62 -7.99 -7.11
CA TYR A 67 14.33 -7.51 -5.92
C TYR A 67 14.58 -8.62 -4.87
N PHE A 68 13.58 -9.48 -4.63
CA PHE A 68 13.65 -10.50 -3.60
C PHE A 68 14.62 -11.62 -3.96
N TYR A 69 14.70 -11.99 -5.24
CA TYR A 69 15.67 -12.97 -5.73
C TYR A 69 17.11 -12.48 -5.61
N ASP A 70 17.37 -11.18 -5.79
CA ASP A 70 18.72 -10.62 -5.70
C ASP A 70 19.18 -10.33 -4.25
N GLN A 71 18.25 -10.08 -3.32
CA GLN A 71 18.57 -9.42 -2.05
C GLN A 71 18.28 -10.26 -0.80
N VAL A 72 17.52 -11.36 -0.89
CA VAL A 72 17.11 -12.14 0.29
C VAL A 72 17.82 -13.51 0.30
N PRO A 73 18.64 -13.81 1.33
CA PRO A 73 19.20 -15.14 1.51
C PRO A 73 18.11 -16.19 1.70
N ASP A 74 18.28 -17.39 1.16
CA ASP A 74 17.27 -18.46 1.23
C ASP A 74 16.82 -18.80 2.66
N SER A 75 17.67 -18.56 3.66
CA SER A 75 17.37 -18.78 5.08
C SER A 75 16.35 -17.80 5.68
N MET A 76 16.12 -16.62 5.08
CA MET A 76 15.19 -15.59 5.60
C MET A 76 13.86 -15.55 4.84
N ARG A 77 13.70 -16.36 3.80
CA ARG A 77 12.50 -16.39 2.95
C ARG A 77 11.23 -16.72 3.73
N SER A 78 11.30 -17.69 4.64
CA SER A 78 10.16 -18.09 5.50
C SER A 78 9.71 -16.96 6.45
N LEU A 79 10.67 -16.25 7.05
CA LEU A 79 10.40 -15.10 7.92
C LEU A 79 9.72 -13.96 7.13
N GLY A 80 10.17 -13.71 5.89
CA GLY A 80 9.56 -12.73 5.00
C GLY A 80 8.10 -13.05 4.67
N ILE A 81 7.78 -14.31 4.39
CA ILE A 81 6.40 -14.77 4.16
C ILE A 81 5.55 -14.61 5.43
N ALA A 82 6.10 -14.96 6.60
CA ALA A 82 5.40 -14.81 7.88
C ALA A 82 5.07 -13.33 8.18
N PHE A 83 6.02 -12.42 7.97
CA PHE A 83 5.76 -10.98 8.11
C PHE A 83 4.75 -10.46 7.10
N TYR A 84 4.86 -10.89 5.83
CA TYR A 84 3.88 -10.52 4.81
C TYR A 84 2.47 -10.95 5.21
N LEU A 85 2.29 -12.19 5.67
CA LEU A 85 0.99 -12.69 6.10
C LEU A 85 0.49 -11.98 7.35
N SER A 86 1.38 -11.64 8.28
CA SER A 86 1.04 -10.84 9.47
C SER A 86 0.56 -9.44 9.10
N VAL A 87 1.24 -8.75 8.18
CA VAL A 87 0.81 -7.43 7.67
C VAL A 87 -0.55 -7.53 6.98
N MET A 88 -0.79 -8.56 6.18
CA MET A 88 -2.11 -8.80 5.57
C MET A 88 -3.19 -9.03 6.62
N GLY A 89 -2.90 -9.81 7.67
CA GLY A 89 -3.82 -10.00 8.80
C GLY A 89 -4.14 -8.68 9.53
N ALA A 90 -3.11 -7.89 9.84
CA ALA A 90 -3.26 -6.57 10.46
C ALA A 90 -4.08 -5.60 9.59
N ALA A 91 -3.87 -5.62 8.27
CA ALA A 91 -4.63 -4.81 7.33
C ALA A 91 -6.12 -5.18 7.32
N ASN A 92 -6.46 -6.48 7.44
CA ASN A 92 -7.85 -6.91 7.58
C ASN A 92 -8.49 -6.39 8.87
N PHE A 93 -7.79 -6.47 10.00
CA PHE A 93 -8.30 -5.91 11.26
C PHE A 93 -8.50 -4.39 11.16
N LEU A 94 -7.54 -3.68 10.57
CA LEU A 94 -7.64 -2.24 10.34
C LEU A 94 -8.83 -1.89 9.43
N SER A 95 -9.07 -2.69 8.40
CA SER A 95 -10.21 -2.51 7.49
C SER A 95 -11.54 -2.66 8.22
N SER A 96 -11.67 -3.69 9.08
CA SER A 96 -12.87 -3.89 9.91
C SER A 96 -13.08 -2.72 10.88
N LEU A 97 -12.02 -2.28 11.56
CA LEU A 97 -12.09 -1.14 12.48
C LEU A 97 -12.51 0.15 11.76
N LEU A 98 -11.97 0.40 10.57
CA LEU A 98 -12.34 1.56 9.76
C LEU A 98 -13.84 1.54 9.44
N ILE A 99 -14.37 0.39 9.00
CA ILE A 99 -15.80 0.22 8.70
C ILE A 99 -16.63 0.50 9.96
N THR A 100 -16.29 -0.09 11.11
CA THR A 100 -17.00 0.12 12.37
C THR A 100 -17.00 1.59 12.81
N ILE A 101 -15.86 2.28 12.70
CA ILE A 101 -15.76 3.70 13.05
C ILE A 101 -16.65 4.53 12.12
N VAL A 102 -16.58 4.29 10.82
CA VAL A 102 -17.39 5.01 9.82
C VAL A 102 -18.86 4.77 10.06
N ASP A 103 -19.26 3.52 10.28
CA ASP A 103 -20.65 3.15 10.57
C ASP A 103 -21.16 3.90 11.82
N HIS A 104 -20.41 3.85 12.91
CA HIS A 104 -20.78 4.52 14.17
C HIS A 104 -20.84 6.06 14.05
N VAL A 105 -19.91 6.67 13.32
CA VAL A 105 -19.90 8.13 13.09
C VAL A 105 -21.09 8.53 12.22
N THR A 106 -21.41 7.74 11.21
CA THR A 106 -22.47 8.08 10.25
C THR A 106 -23.87 7.81 10.82
N GLU A 107 -24.02 6.75 11.64
CA GLU A 107 -25.25 6.47 12.37
C GLU A 107 -25.66 7.64 13.27
N LYS A 108 -24.69 8.27 13.98
CA LYS A 108 -24.95 9.48 14.79
C LYS A 108 -25.41 10.68 13.97
N ASN A 109 -25.07 10.74 12.68
CA ASN A 109 -25.44 11.82 11.78
C ASN A 109 -26.77 11.56 11.03
N GLY A 110 -27.48 10.49 11.39
CA GLY A 110 -28.88 10.23 11.01
C GLY A 110 -29.10 9.11 9.99
N GLN A 111 -28.12 8.80 9.12
CA GLN A 111 -28.21 7.67 8.18
C GLN A 111 -26.82 7.03 7.99
N SER A 112 -26.65 5.76 8.38
CA SER A 112 -25.41 5.03 8.10
C SER A 112 -25.15 4.93 6.59
N TRP A 113 -23.87 5.04 6.19
CA TRP A 113 -23.45 4.79 4.80
C TRP A 113 -23.70 3.34 4.38
N PHE A 114 -23.79 2.42 5.35
CA PHE A 114 -24.14 1.02 5.18
C PHE A 114 -25.61 0.82 5.58
N GLY A 115 -26.51 1.02 4.61
CA GLY A 115 -27.94 0.77 4.78
C GLY A 115 -28.27 -0.73 4.78
N LYS A 116 -29.49 -1.07 5.22
CA LYS A 116 -30.02 -2.46 5.20
C LYS A 116 -30.12 -3.05 3.78
N ASP A 117 -30.23 -2.18 2.77
CA ASP A 117 -30.25 -2.52 1.35
C ASP A 117 -29.14 -1.78 0.60
N LEU A 118 -28.48 -2.46 -0.36
CA LEU A 118 -27.41 -1.87 -1.18
C LEU A 118 -27.85 -0.61 -1.95
N ASN A 119 -29.12 -0.45 -2.28
CA ASN A 119 -29.65 0.76 -2.93
C ASN A 119 -29.79 1.96 -1.99
N SER A 120 -29.91 1.71 -0.69
CA SER A 120 -29.99 2.74 0.35
C SER A 120 -28.60 3.10 0.89
N SER A 121 -27.60 2.25 0.63
CA SER A 121 -26.21 2.47 1.02
C SER A 121 -25.52 3.52 0.16
N ARG A 122 -24.86 4.47 0.82
CA ARG A 122 -24.03 5.51 0.18
C ARG A 122 -22.58 5.06 0.10
N LEU A 123 -22.34 3.93 -0.58
CA LEU A 123 -21.01 3.37 -0.78
C LEU A 123 -20.09 4.33 -1.57
N ASP A 124 -20.68 5.25 -2.34
CA ASP A 124 -19.95 6.31 -3.03
C ASP A 124 -19.15 7.18 -2.04
N ASN A 125 -19.74 7.52 -0.90
CA ASN A 125 -19.07 8.31 0.15
C ASN A 125 -17.94 7.53 0.82
N PHE A 126 -18.13 6.22 1.02
CA PHE A 126 -17.09 5.36 1.60
C PHE A 126 -15.88 5.24 0.66
N TYR A 127 -16.10 5.07 -0.64
CA TYR A 127 -15.00 5.05 -1.61
C TYR A 127 -14.29 6.40 -1.72
N TRP A 128 -15.02 7.53 -1.62
CA TRP A 128 -14.41 8.85 -1.53
C TRP A 128 -13.58 9.04 -0.25
N LEU A 129 -14.04 8.51 0.89
CA LEU A 129 -13.27 8.51 2.14
C LEU A 129 -11.96 7.73 1.98
N ILE A 130 -12.02 6.52 1.42
CA ILE A 130 -10.81 5.71 1.17
C ILE A 130 -9.87 6.43 0.19
N ALA A 131 -10.41 7.05 -0.87
CA ALA A 131 -9.60 7.84 -1.80
C ALA A 131 -8.90 9.03 -1.09
N ALA A 132 -9.58 9.71 -0.17
CA ALA A 132 -8.98 10.78 0.62
C ALA A 132 -7.89 10.27 1.57
N ILE A 133 -8.14 9.17 2.29
CA ILE A 133 -7.16 8.56 3.20
C ILE A 133 -5.90 8.12 2.42
N THR A 134 -6.08 7.48 1.27
CA THR A 134 -4.97 7.04 0.41
C THR A 134 -4.24 8.22 -0.25
N ALA A 135 -4.94 9.30 -0.61
CA ALA A 135 -4.31 10.53 -1.07
C ALA A 135 -3.45 11.20 0.02
N VAL A 136 -3.95 11.26 1.26
CA VAL A 136 -3.15 11.76 2.40
C VAL A 136 -1.94 10.85 2.63
N ASN A 137 -2.10 9.53 2.53
CA ASN A 137 -0.98 8.59 2.62
C ASN A 137 0.07 8.86 1.52
N LEU A 138 -0.34 9.10 0.28
CA LEU A 138 0.56 9.48 -0.81
C LEU A 138 1.28 10.81 -0.50
N CYS A 139 0.58 11.82 0.02
CA CYS A 139 1.21 13.08 0.41
C CYS A 139 2.27 12.88 1.49
N VAL A 140 1.97 12.12 2.55
CA VAL A 140 2.93 11.77 3.60
C VAL A 140 4.11 11.00 3.01
N TYR A 141 3.85 10.03 2.13
CA TYR A 141 4.89 9.28 1.44
C TYR A 141 5.80 10.20 0.62
N VAL A 142 5.25 11.12 -0.17
CA VAL A 142 6.03 12.07 -0.98
C VAL A 142 6.85 12.99 -0.09
N CYS A 143 6.29 13.48 1.01
CA CYS A 143 7.01 14.28 1.99
C CYS A 143 8.20 13.50 2.59
N LEU A 144 7.97 12.26 3.02
CA LEU A 144 9.01 11.39 3.57
C LEU A 144 10.05 11.03 2.51
N ALA A 145 9.63 10.68 1.29
CA ALA A 145 10.54 10.35 0.18
C ALA A 145 11.41 11.55 -0.18
N ARG A 146 10.85 12.76 -0.20
CA ARG A 146 11.62 14.01 -0.40
C ARG A 146 12.59 14.25 0.75
N GLN A 147 12.16 14.10 2.00
CA GLN A 147 13.02 14.29 3.17
C GLN A 147 14.15 13.25 3.23
N TYR A 148 13.86 11.99 2.88
CA TYR A 148 14.85 10.92 2.80
C TYR A 148 15.85 11.17 1.66
N SER A 149 15.38 11.64 0.50
CA SER A 149 16.24 12.05 -0.61
C SER A 149 17.16 13.21 -0.21
N TYR A 150 16.65 14.18 0.55
CA TYR A 150 17.43 15.31 1.06
C TYR A 150 18.45 14.89 2.13
N LYS A 151 18.11 13.94 3.00
CA LYS A 151 19.01 13.44 4.06
C LYS A 151 20.10 12.49 3.55
N ASN A 152 19.96 11.96 2.34
CA ASN A 152 20.98 11.12 1.71
C ASN A 152 22.14 11.89 1.05
N VAL A 153 22.21 13.23 1.22
CA VAL A 153 23.37 14.05 0.83
C VAL A 153 24.12 14.64 2.03
N GLN A 154 23.62 14.49 3.28
CA GLN A 154 24.35 15.02 4.44
C GLN A 154 24.11 14.22 5.74
N GLY A 155 25.13 13.45 6.13
CA GLY A 155 25.42 13.15 7.53
C GLY A 155 24.76 11.91 8.12
N ARG A 156 25.37 10.74 7.91
CA ARG A 156 25.61 9.75 8.97
C ARG A 156 26.67 8.74 8.51
N ALA A 157 27.93 9.15 8.61
CA ALA A 157 28.91 8.28 9.23
C ALA A 157 28.38 7.96 10.63
N VAL A 158 27.55 6.92 10.75
CA VAL A 158 27.43 6.23 12.04
C VAL A 158 28.71 5.43 12.10
N VAL A 159 29.67 6.00 12.81
CA VAL A 159 30.74 5.24 13.46
C VAL A 159 30.01 4.21 14.32
N VAL A 160 29.81 3.02 13.77
CA VAL A 160 29.68 1.83 14.60
C VAL A 160 31.10 1.67 15.14
N HIS A 161 31.24 2.02 16.41
CA HIS A 161 32.43 1.72 17.19
C HIS A 161 32.70 0.23 17.00
N SER A 162 33.75 -0.12 16.24
CA SER A 162 34.37 -1.43 16.35
C SER A 162 35.07 -1.40 17.69
N ASP A 163 34.36 -1.83 18.73
CA ASP A 163 35.03 -2.30 19.94
C ASP A 163 35.91 -3.48 19.53
N CYS A 164 37.20 -3.28 19.78
CA CYS A 164 38.29 -4.19 19.50
C CYS A 164 38.04 -5.58 20.09
N TYR A 165 38.31 -6.61 19.30
CA TYR A 165 39.03 -7.77 19.81
C TYR A 165 40.26 -7.98 18.92
N GLU A 166 41.40 -7.73 19.54
CA GLU A 166 42.77 -7.79 19.06
C GLU A 166 43.35 -9.19 19.33
N GLY A 167 44.13 -9.73 18.37
CA GLY A 167 45.12 -10.82 18.55
C GLY A 167 44.53 -12.22 18.87
N ASP A 168 44.98 -13.33 18.30
CA ASP A 168 46.30 -13.66 17.78
C ASP A 168 46.19 -14.56 16.54
N GLY A 169 47.08 -14.30 15.58
CA GLY A 169 47.33 -15.16 14.44
C GLY A 169 48.63 -15.93 14.60
N ILE A 170 48.64 -17.18 14.14
CA ILE A 170 49.83 -17.93 13.71
C ILE A 170 49.27 -19.03 12.78
N GLY A 171 49.70 -19.31 11.56
CA GLY A 171 50.78 -18.82 10.72
C GLY A 171 50.96 -19.85 9.59
N ALA A 172 51.08 -19.35 8.36
CA ALA A 172 51.72 -19.92 7.17
C ALA A 172 51.83 -21.46 6.98
N ILE A 173 51.26 -21.88 5.85
CA ILE A 173 51.80 -22.91 4.95
C ILE A 173 53.32 -22.81 4.75
N ALA A 174 54.04 -23.85 5.18
CA ALA A 174 55.21 -24.46 4.53
C ALA A 174 55.39 -25.87 5.08
#